data_AF-A0A239G8C3-F1
#
_entry.id   AF-A0A239G8C3-F1
#
_cell.length_a   1.000
_cell.length_b   1.000
_cell.length_c   1.000
_cell.angle_alpha   90.00
_cell.angle_beta   90.00
_cell.angle_gamma   90.00
#
_symmetry.space_group_name_H-M   'P 1'
#
loop_
_entity.id
_entity.type
_entity.pdbx_description
1 polymer ?
#
loop_
_entity_poly.entity_id
_entity_poly.type
_entity_poly.pdbx_seq_one_letter_code
_entity_poly.pdbx_strand_id
1 'polypeptide(L)'
;MTLTAVQRRALLESDANTGQLSAREPTCAALARQGLAVRYGRTGGYYLTQEGRRVRTELARVELPAPASGAAPAAAPGPEPAPVPERGFAADDGHGTGTAAPRRGAEVASAWSGLLEIRRVLQDGDTTRPAPWERERLVHAVALALEAAGRPPSGRDAAGRPSASGYAVAPAAQSGVVEVSWHFPENAAENAAESAADDPAAGTAAGTAEAELARCQGVLEAYGWQCTLHHDRRRRAFLLVSPRRA
;
A
#
# COMPACT_ATOMS: atom_id res chain seq x y z
N MET A 1 31.42 -1.57 16.14
CA MET A 1 31.85 -0.18 15.84
C MET A 1 31.57 0.69 17.05
N THR A 2 32.55 1.46 17.54
CA THR A 2 32.35 2.31 18.72
C THR A 2 32.08 3.74 18.26
N LEU A 3 30.85 4.23 18.49
CA LEU A 3 30.47 5.60 18.15
C LEU A 3 30.73 6.56 19.30
N THR A 4 31.33 7.71 18.99
CA THR A 4 31.51 8.80 19.97
C THR A 4 30.16 9.44 20.32
N ALA A 5 30.07 10.12 21.47
CA ALA A 5 28.85 10.82 21.88
C ALA A 5 28.37 11.84 20.83
N VAL A 6 29.31 12.57 20.21
CA VAL A 6 29.01 13.54 19.14
C VAL A 6 28.48 12.84 17.88
N GLN A 7 29.01 11.67 17.52
CA GLN A 7 28.51 10.89 16.39
C GLN A 7 27.10 10.32 16.65
N ARG A 8 26.84 9.82 17.87
CA ARG A 8 25.50 9.33 18.26
C ARG A 8 24.47 10.45 18.19
N ARG A 9 24.80 11.61 18.74
CA ARG A 9 23.96 12.81 18.66
C ARG A 9 23.67 13.23 17.22
N ALA A 10 24.70 13.27 16.36
CA ALA A 10 24.53 13.58 14.94
C ALA A 10 23.61 12.57 14.20
N LEU A 11 23.68 11.28 14.55
CA LEU A 11 22.78 10.27 14.00
C LEU A 11 21.33 10.50 14.45
N LEU A 12 21.11 10.79 15.73
CA LEU A 12 19.78 11.01 16.29
C LEU A 12 19.11 12.29 15.77
N GLU A 13 19.90 13.37 15.66
CA GLU A 13 19.47 14.69 15.16
C GLU A 13 19.36 14.76 13.63
N SER A 14 19.72 13.70 12.89
CA SER A 14 19.56 13.68 11.44
C SER A 14 18.09 13.82 11.03
N ASP A 15 17.83 14.39 9.86
CA ASP A 15 16.46 14.55 9.36
C ASP A 15 15.77 13.18 9.24
N ALA A 16 14.55 13.05 9.76
CA ALA A 16 13.84 11.75 9.82
C ALA A 16 13.45 11.23 8.43
N ASN A 17 13.07 12.14 7.53
CA ASN A 17 12.52 11.79 6.22
C ASN A 17 13.62 11.52 5.20
N THR A 18 14.60 12.42 5.14
CA THR A 18 15.68 12.42 4.15
C THR A 18 16.95 11.76 4.67
N GLY A 19 17.12 11.61 5.99
CA GLY A 19 18.37 11.14 6.60
C GLY A 19 19.53 12.12 6.44
N GLN A 20 19.26 13.39 6.13
CA GLN A 20 20.30 14.39 5.98
C GLN A 20 20.96 14.71 7.33
N LEU A 21 22.29 14.78 7.34
CA LEU A 21 23.07 15.18 8.50
C LEU A 21 23.29 16.69 8.49
N SER A 22 22.98 17.34 9.61
CA SER A 22 23.20 18.77 9.87
C SER A 22 24.43 19.05 10.74
N ALA A 23 25.18 18.01 11.13
CA ALA A 23 26.37 18.14 11.96
C ALA A 23 27.56 18.76 11.20
N ARG A 24 28.60 19.14 11.95
CA ARG A 24 29.84 19.69 11.38
C ARG A 24 30.50 18.69 10.42
N GLU A 25 31.11 19.20 9.35
CA GLU A 25 31.74 18.39 8.28
C GLU A 25 32.69 17.29 8.80
N PRO A 26 33.56 17.51 9.81
CA PRO A 26 34.42 16.45 10.33
C PRO A 26 33.65 15.27 10.93
N THR A 27 32.51 15.53 11.57
CA THR A 27 31.63 14.50 12.16
C THR A 27 30.93 13.72 11.05
N CYS A 28 30.41 14.41 10.04
CA CYS A 28 29.76 13.78 8.89
C CYS A 28 30.74 12.94 8.05
N ALA A 29 31.95 13.44 7.82
CA ALA A 29 33.02 12.71 7.13
C ALA A 29 33.49 11.49 7.94
N ALA A 30 33.53 11.56 9.26
CA ALA A 30 33.85 10.40 10.10
C ALA A 30 32.76 9.32 10.03
N LEU A 31 31.48 9.70 10.05
CA LEU A 31 30.36 8.77 9.84
C LEU A 31 30.39 8.16 8.43
N ALA A 32 30.80 8.93 7.42
CA ALA A 32 30.94 8.43 6.05
C ALA A 32 32.08 7.41 5.91
N ARG A 33 33.23 7.64 6.55
CA ARG A 33 34.32 6.65 6.62
C ARG A 33 33.93 5.36 7.33
N GLN A 34 32.93 5.42 8.21
CA GLN A 34 32.33 4.28 8.90
C GLN A 34 31.18 3.64 8.10
N GLY A 35 30.89 4.10 6.87
CA GLY A 35 29.81 3.56 6.04
C GLY A 35 28.39 3.91 6.52
N LEU A 36 28.26 4.77 7.53
CA LEU A 36 26.98 5.19 8.09
C LEU A 36 26.38 6.41 7.37
N ALA A 37 27.20 7.11 6.59
CA ALA A 37 26.77 8.23 5.77
C ALA A 37 27.44 8.20 4.40
N VAL A 38 26.84 8.90 3.44
CA VAL A 38 27.40 9.14 2.11
C VAL A 38 27.34 10.62 1.80
N ARG A 39 28.39 11.15 1.16
CA ARG A 39 28.38 12.51 0.63
C ARG A 39 27.74 12.48 -0.74
N TYR A 40 26.73 13.32 -0.96
CA TYR A 40 25.95 13.34 -2.19
C TYR A 40 25.68 14.77 -2.67
N GLY A 41 25.57 14.92 -4.00
CA GLY A 41 25.24 16.17 -4.66
C GLY A 41 26.43 17.12 -4.87
N ARG A 42 26.24 18.08 -5.79
CA ARG A 42 27.25 19.09 -6.16
C ARG A 42 27.58 20.06 -5.02
N THR A 43 26.62 20.31 -4.14
CA THR A 43 26.77 21.13 -2.92
C THR A 43 27.33 20.32 -1.74
N GLY A 44 27.43 18.99 -1.88
CA GLY A 44 28.21 18.12 -0.98
C GLY A 44 27.59 17.82 0.37
N GLY A 45 26.26 17.66 0.45
CA GLY A 45 25.56 17.27 1.68
C GLY A 45 25.85 15.82 2.10
N TYR A 46 25.68 15.51 3.39
CA TYR A 46 25.85 14.16 3.91
C TYR A 46 24.49 13.56 4.28
N TYR A 47 24.28 12.30 3.88
CA TYR A 47 23.03 11.58 4.07
C TYR A 47 23.30 10.22 4.68
N LEU A 48 22.43 9.75 5.57
CA LEU A 48 22.53 8.43 6.16
C LEU A 48 22.34 7.33 5.12
N THR A 49 23.23 6.36 5.14
CA THR A 49 23.05 5.07 4.45
C THR A 49 21.98 4.25 5.17
N GLN A 50 21.58 3.12 4.59
CA GLN A 50 20.65 2.19 5.26
C GLN A 50 21.21 1.72 6.62
N GLU A 51 22.51 1.46 6.71
CA GLU A 51 23.18 1.10 7.97
C GLU A 51 23.17 2.26 8.97
N GLY A 52 23.42 3.50 8.53
CA GLY A 52 23.29 4.68 9.39
C GLY A 52 21.90 4.83 10.00
N ARG A 53 20.84 4.55 9.22
CA ARG A 53 19.44 4.58 9.71
C ARG A 53 19.13 3.44 10.68
N ARG A 54 19.67 2.25 10.47
CA ARG A 54 19.55 1.13 11.40
C ARG A 54 20.16 1.49 12.76
N VAL A 55 21.41 1.98 12.75
CA VAL A 55 22.12 2.38 13.97
C VAL A 55 21.43 3.54 14.68
N ARG A 56 20.88 4.52 13.95
CA ARG A 56 20.05 5.59 14.54
C ARG A 56 18.84 5.02 15.29
N THR A 57 18.15 4.05 14.69
CA THR A 57 16.97 3.41 15.29
C THR A 57 17.33 2.66 16.56
N GLU A 58 18.47 1.96 16.57
CA GLU A 58 18.98 1.26 17.75
C GLU A 58 19.37 2.23 18.87
N LEU A 59 20.07 3.32 18.54
CA LEU A 59 20.43 4.35 19.51
C LEU A 59 19.19 4.99 20.16
N ALA A 60 18.16 5.29 19.36
CA ALA A 60 16.92 5.88 19.87
C ALA A 60 16.18 4.94 20.84
N ARG A 61 16.31 3.61 20.67
CA ARG A 61 15.75 2.62 21.61
C ARG A 61 16.51 2.54 22.92
N VAL A 62 17.83 2.76 22.89
CA VAL A 62 18.70 2.71 24.08
C VAL A 62 18.64 4.00 24.90
N GLU A 63 18.33 5.13 24.27
CA GLU A 63 18.31 6.46 24.91
C GLU A 63 16.95 6.81 25.56
N LEU A 64 15.91 6.01 25.33
CA LEU A 64 14.65 6.09 26.07
C LEU A 64 14.84 5.48 27.48
N PRO A 65 14.51 6.19 28.57
CA PRO A 65 14.49 5.58 29.88
C PRO A 65 13.41 4.48 29.90
N ALA A 66 13.82 3.26 30.24
CA ALA A 66 12.90 2.15 30.45
C ALA A 66 11.89 2.53 31.55
N PRO A 67 10.57 2.30 31.37
CA PRO A 67 9.62 2.54 32.44
C PRO A 67 9.89 1.57 33.59
N ALA A 68 10.17 2.13 34.77
CA ALA A 68 10.29 1.38 36.00
C ALA A 68 8.95 0.69 36.31
N SER A 69 8.97 -0.64 36.44
CA SER A 69 7.85 -1.43 36.92
C SER A 69 7.65 -1.19 38.42
N GLY A 70 6.48 -0.69 38.81
CA GLY A 70 6.14 -0.52 40.23
C GLY A 70 4.74 0.08 40.46
N ALA A 71 3.79 -0.82 40.74
CA ALA A 71 2.56 -0.64 41.52
C ALA A 71 1.45 0.33 41.01
N ALA A 72 0.32 -0.27 40.61
CA ALA A 72 -1.02 0.32 40.58
C ALA A 72 -1.66 0.26 42.00
N PRO A 73 -2.87 0.83 42.29
CA PRO A 73 -3.86 1.41 41.36
C PRO A 73 -4.57 2.71 41.85
N ALA A 74 -5.13 3.51 40.92
CA ALA A 74 -6.54 3.99 40.92
C ALA A 74 -6.79 5.14 39.91
N ALA A 75 -7.99 5.11 39.32
CA ALA A 75 -8.66 6.09 38.46
C ALA A 75 -8.20 6.17 36.99
N ALA A 76 -8.98 5.52 36.12
CA ALA A 76 -8.80 5.47 34.68
C ALA A 76 -9.39 6.69 33.95
N PRO A 77 -8.59 7.39 33.14
CA PRO A 77 -8.90 7.74 31.75
C PRO A 77 -8.37 6.61 30.84
N GLY A 78 -9.15 6.24 29.82
CA GLY A 78 -8.82 5.15 28.90
C GLY A 78 -7.48 5.35 28.16
N PRO A 79 -6.87 4.27 27.64
CA PRO A 79 -5.56 4.34 27.03
C PRO A 79 -5.59 5.24 25.79
N GLU A 80 -4.80 6.31 25.86
CA GLU A 80 -4.36 7.04 24.68
C GLU A 80 -3.64 6.05 23.76
N PRO A 81 -4.05 5.92 22.48
CA PRO A 81 -3.51 4.90 21.61
C PRO A 81 -2.01 5.14 21.43
N ALA A 82 -1.23 4.08 21.67
CA ALA A 82 0.19 4.05 21.35
C ALA A 82 0.44 4.63 19.95
N PRO A 83 1.56 5.35 19.71
CA PRO A 83 1.90 5.79 18.37
C PRO A 83 2.04 4.55 17.49
N VAL A 84 1.01 4.32 16.66
CA VAL A 84 1.07 3.39 15.55
C VAL A 84 2.28 3.82 14.74
N PRO A 85 3.24 2.93 14.44
CA PRO A 85 4.22 3.25 13.41
C PRO A 85 3.40 3.68 12.19
N GLU A 86 3.66 4.86 11.63
CA GLU A 86 3.01 5.32 10.41
C GLU A 86 3.36 4.33 9.29
N ARG A 87 2.63 3.22 9.24
CA ARG A 87 2.55 2.36 8.08
C ARG A 87 1.84 3.24 7.06
N GLY A 88 2.54 3.59 5.99
CA GLY A 88 1.92 4.25 4.85
C GLY A 88 0.65 3.50 4.45
N PHE A 89 -0.38 4.25 4.07
CA PHE A 89 -1.67 3.68 3.69
C PHE A 89 -1.50 2.52 2.71
N ALA A 90 -2.17 1.40 2.98
CA ALA A 90 -2.17 0.22 2.13
C ALA A 90 -3.58 -0.01 1.59
N ALA A 91 -3.72 0.03 0.27
CA ALA A 91 -4.92 -0.41 -0.43
C ALA A 91 -5.15 -1.91 -0.24
N ASP A 92 -6.40 -2.32 -0.14
CA ASP A 92 -6.85 -3.69 -0.01
C ASP A 92 -6.87 -4.31 -1.41
N ASP A 93 -5.96 -5.25 -1.64
CA ASP A 93 -5.82 -5.97 -2.90
C ASP A 93 -6.78 -7.17 -3.01
N GLY A 94 -7.69 -7.35 -2.04
CA GLY A 94 -8.64 -8.46 -2.01
C GLY A 94 -8.07 -9.78 -1.48
N HIS A 95 -6.83 -9.79 -0.97
CA HIS A 95 -6.21 -10.98 -0.37
C HIS A 95 -6.10 -10.91 1.15
N GLY A 96 -6.44 -9.77 1.76
CA GLY A 96 -6.41 -9.57 3.21
C GLY A 96 -7.52 -10.34 3.95
N THR A 97 -7.33 -10.56 5.26
CA THR A 97 -8.26 -11.34 6.09
C THR A 97 -9.49 -10.56 6.59
N GLY A 98 -9.75 -9.38 6.01
CA GLY A 98 -11.00 -8.62 6.07
C GLY A 98 -11.63 -8.38 7.46
N THR A 99 -11.31 -7.22 8.07
CA THR A 99 -12.27 -6.50 8.91
C THR A 99 -12.30 -5.06 8.42
N ALA A 100 -13.41 -4.62 7.82
CA ALA A 100 -13.56 -3.24 7.35
C ALA A 100 -13.48 -2.29 8.56
N ALA A 101 -12.39 -1.52 8.66
CA ALA A 101 -12.22 -0.58 9.75
C ALA A 101 -13.25 0.56 9.65
N PRO A 102 -13.79 1.08 10.78
CA PRO A 102 -14.83 2.13 10.80
C PRO A 102 -14.49 3.46 10.10
N ARG A 103 -13.26 3.64 9.57
CA ARG A 103 -12.81 4.84 8.85
C ARG A 103 -12.24 4.57 7.45
N ARG A 104 -12.35 3.34 6.95
CA ARG A 104 -11.68 2.94 5.70
C ARG A 104 -11.99 3.87 4.53
N GLY A 105 -13.25 4.27 4.35
CA GLY A 105 -13.65 5.18 3.28
C GLY A 105 -12.96 6.55 3.32
N ALA A 106 -12.79 7.14 4.51
CA ALA A 106 -12.11 8.43 4.67
C ALA A 106 -10.60 8.32 4.41
N GLU A 107 -9.99 7.22 4.84
CA GLU A 107 -8.57 6.93 4.58
C GLU A 107 -8.30 6.71 3.09
N VAL A 108 -9.16 5.94 2.42
CA VAL A 108 -9.11 5.73 0.96
C VAL A 108 -9.26 7.06 0.22
N ALA A 109 -10.24 7.90 0.60
CA ALA A 109 -10.45 9.20 -0.04
C ALA A 109 -9.23 10.13 0.13
N SER A 110 -8.63 10.15 1.32
CA SER A 110 -7.40 10.92 1.60
C SER A 110 -6.21 10.41 0.77
N ALA A 111 -6.00 9.09 0.74
CA ALA A 111 -4.95 8.46 -0.05
C ALA A 111 -5.12 8.72 -1.55
N TRP A 112 -6.36 8.63 -2.06
CA TRP A 112 -6.69 8.92 -3.45
C TRP A 112 -6.46 10.40 -3.81
N SER A 113 -6.88 11.33 -2.94
CA SER A 113 -6.61 12.75 -3.14
C SER A 113 -5.11 13.04 -3.17
N GLY A 114 -4.33 12.42 -2.28
CA GLY A 114 -2.87 12.53 -2.27
C GLY A 114 -2.25 11.98 -3.57
N LEU A 115 -2.74 10.85 -4.07
CA LEU A 115 -2.31 10.27 -5.35
C LEU A 115 -2.52 11.22 -6.52
N LEU A 116 -3.73 11.79 -6.64
CA LEU A 116 -4.06 12.73 -7.72
C LEU A 116 -3.22 14.01 -7.64
N GLU A 117 -2.94 14.49 -6.43
CA GLU A 117 -2.06 15.64 -6.22
C GLU A 117 -0.62 15.33 -6.65
N ILE A 118 -0.11 14.14 -6.33
CA ILE A 118 1.22 13.72 -6.81
C ILE A 118 1.25 13.64 -8.33
N ARG A 119 0.21 13.08 -8.98
CA ARG A 119 0.12 13.07 -10.46
C ARG A 119 0.16 14.50 -11.01
N ARG A 120 -0.64 15.40 -10.43
CA ARG A 120 -0.69 16.82 -10.82
C ARG A 120 0.68 17.49 -10.72
N VAL A 121 1.42 17.26 -9.63
CA VAL A 121 2.73 17.87 -9.41
C VAL A 121 3.81 17.27 -10.31
N LEU A 122 3.84 15.95 -10.47
CA LEU A 122 4.90 15.27 -11.23
C LEU A 122 4.68 15.26 -12.75
N GLN A 123 3.47 15.58 -13.21
CA GLN A 123 3.09 15.50 -14.62
C GLN A 123 2.47 16.82 -15.11
N ASP A 124 2.93 17.96 -14.59
CA ASP A 124 2.55 19.30 -15.06
C ASP A 124 1.03 19.53 -15.16
N GLY A 125 0.28 19.00 -14.20
CA GLY A 125 -1.18 19.11 -14.12
C GLY A 125 -1.95 17.92 -14.68
N ASP A 126 -1.29 16.98 -15.37
CA ASP A 126 -1.95 15.79 -15.93
C ASP A 126 -2.22 14.72 -14.85
N THR A 127 -3.49 14.58 -14.47
CA THR A 127 -3.97 13.55 -13.54
C THR A 127 -4.54 12.32 -14.24
N THR A 128 -4.62 12.34 -15.57
CA THR A 128 -5.29 11.31 -16.37
C THR A 128 -4.42 10.08 -16.58
N ARG A 129 -3.14 10.11 -16.19
CA ARG A 129 -2.18 9.01 -16.37
C ARG A 129 -1.49 8.63 -15.07
N PRO A 130 -1.21 7.32 -14.83
CA PRO A 130 -0.41 6.89 -13.70
C PRO A 130 1.01 7.47 -13.76
N ALA A 131 1.42 8.13 -12.67
CA ALA A 131 2.75 8.69 -12.48
C ALA A 131 3.83 7.59 -12.39
N PRO A 132 5.13 7.92 -12.57
CA PRO A 132 6.20 6.92 -12.58
C PRO A 132 6.23 6.01 -11.35
N TRP A 133 6.01 6.54 -10.16
CA TRP A 133 6.04 5.77 -8.91
C TRP A 133 4.86 4.77 -8.79
N GLU A 134 3.71 5.06 -9.41
CA GLU A 134 2.58 4.12 -9.45
C GLU A 134 2.94 2.87 -10.26
N ARG A 135 3.83 3.01 -11.25
CA ARG A 135 4.29 1.92 -12.11
C ARG A 135 5.22 0.96 -11.37
N GLU A 136 5.86 1.42 -10.29
CA GLU A 136 6.66 0.57 -9.40
C GLU A 136 5.79 -0.18 -8.37
N ARG A 137 4.53 0.24 -8.19
CA ARG A 137 3.59 -0.30 -7.19
C ARG A 137 2.21 -0.58 -7.78
N LEU A 138 2.18 -1.27 -8.92
CA LEU A 138 0.97 -1.45 -9.72
C LEU A 138 -0.21 -2.04 -8.94
N VAL A 139 0.02 -3.11 -8.16
CA VAL A 139 -1.04 -3.76 -7.37
C VAL A 139 -1.69 -2.76 -6.42
N HIS A 140 -0.87 -1.99 -5.70
CA HIS A 140 -1.34 -0.97 -4.77
C HIS A 140 -2.10 0.16 -5.49
N ALA A 141 -1.59 0.65 -6.62
CA ALA A 141 -2.22 1.74 -7.37
C ALA A 141 -3.56 1.33 -7.99
N VAL A 142 -3.66 0.11 -8.54
CA VAL A 142 -4.90 -0.44 -9.10
C VAL A 142 -5.91 -0.74 -8.00
N ALA A 143 -5.50 -1.35 -6.88
CA ALA A 143 -6.38 -1.57 -5.73
C ALA A 143 -6.92 -0.24 -5.16
N LEU A 144 -6.06 0.77 -5.00
CA LEU A 144 -6.47 2.08 -4.52
C LEU A 144 -7.50 2.75 -5.44
N ALA A 145 -7.32 2.65 -6.76
CA ALA A 145 -8.27 3.18 -7.74
C ALA A 145 -9.64 2.47 -7.66
N LEU A 146 -9.65 1.16 -7.43
CA LEU A 146 -10.88 0.38 -7.25
C LEU A 146 -11.59 0.73 -5.94
N GLU A 147 -10.87 0.82 -4.82
CA GLU A 147 -11.45 1.24 -3.54
C GLU A 147 -11.98 2.67 -3.59
N ALA A 148 -11.25 3.60 -4.21
CA ALA A 148 -11.68 4.99 -4.36
C ALA A 148 -12.96 5.11 -5.20
N ALA A 149 -13.21 4.16 -6.09
CA ALA A 149 -14.45 4.05 -6.85
C ALA A 149 -15.55 3.24 -6.15
N GLY A 150 -15.32 2.80 -4.90
CA GLY A 150 -16.28 2.04 -4.11
C GLY A 150 -16.46 0.59 -4.59
N ARG A 151 -15.51 0.04 -5.36
CA ARG A 151 -15.52 -1.40 -5.67
C ARG A 151 -15.13 -2.18 -4.40
N PRO A 152 -15.83 -3.27 -4.06
CA PRO A 152 -15.50 -4.04 -2.86
C PRO A 152 -14.32 -4.99 -3.11
N PRO A 153 -13.33 -5.06 -2.20
CA PRO A 153 -12.34 -6.13 -2.21
C PRO A 153 -12.98 -7.47 -1.81
N SER A 154 -12.49 -8.58 -2.36
CA SER A 154 -13.02 -9.91 -2.05
C SER A 154 -12.74 -10.36 -0.61
N GLY A 155 -11.53 -10.07 -0.12
CA GLY A 155 -11.04 -10.58 1.15
C GLY A 155 -10.84 -12.11 1.17
N ARG A 156 -10.20 -12.60 2.23
CA ARG A 156 -10.02 -14.04 2.49
C ARG A 156 -10.52 -14.38 3.89
N ASP A 157 -11.19 -15.52 4.02
CA ASP A 157 -11.55 -16.07 5.32
C ASP A 157 -10.35 -16.75 6.00
N ALA A 158 -10.56 -17.31 7.19
CA ALA A 158 -9.51 -18.03 7.93
C ALA A 158 -8.99 -19.28 7.19
N ALA A 159 -9.76 -19.82 6.23
CA ALA A 159 -9.39 -20.95 5.39
C ALA A 159 -8.74 -20.52 4.05
N GLY A 160 -8.54 -19.22 3.83
CA GLY A 160 -7.97 -18.67 2.59
C GLY A 160 -8.95 -18.62 1.41
N ARG A 161 -10.25 -18.79 1.63
CA ARG A 161 -11.29 -18.72 0.60
C ARG A 161 -11.83 -17.29 0.49
N PRO A 162 -12.38 -16.87 -0.67
CA PRO A 162 -13.06 -15.59 -0.79
C PRO A 162 -14.12 -15.39 0.31
N SER A 163 -14.01 -14.32 1.10
CA SER A 163 -14.96 -14.05 2.18
C SER A 163 -16.17 -13.21 1.73
N ALA A 164 -15.99 -12.42 0.67
CA ALA A 164 -17.03 -11.61 0.07
C ALA A 164 -16.90 -11.59 -1.47
N SER A 165 -18.00 -11.19 -2.11
CA SER A 165 -18.01 -10.93 -3.54
C SER A 165 -17.26 -9.63 -3.83
N GLY A 166 -16.22 -9.68 -4.64
CA GLY A 166 -15.38 -8.52 -4.87
C GLY A 166 -14.18 -8.78 -5.74
N TYR A 167 -13.39 -7.73 -5.95
CA TYR A 167 -12.17 -7.82 -6.73
C TYR A 167 -11.02 -8.45 -5.93
N ALA A 168 -10.08 -9.08 -6.64
CA ALA A 168 -8.75 -9.39 -6.14
C ALA A 168 -7.71 -8.94 -7.17
N VAL A 169 -6.71 -8.18 -6.73
CA VAL A 169 -5.62 -7.64 -7.55
C VAL A 169 -4.33 -8.39 -7.25
N ALA A 170 -3.72 -8.97 -8.26
CA ALA A 170 -2.48 -9.73 -8.13
C ALA A 170 -1.45 -9.29 -9.19
N PRO A 171 -0.14 -9.47 -8.95
CA PRO A 171 0.84 -9.31 -10.02
C PRO A 171 0.57 -10.34 -11.13
N ALA A 172 0.59 -9.89 -12.38
CA ALA A 172 0.55 -10.80 -13.51
C ALA A 172 1.95 -11.41 -13.75
N ALA A 173 2.01 -12.52 -14.49
CA ALA A 173 3.28 -13.12 -14.90
C ALA A 173 4.15 -12.17 -15.77
N GLN A 174 3.51 -11.21 -16.43
CA GLN A 174 4.16 -10.21 -17.27
C GLN A 174 4.54 -8.99 -16.42
N SER A 175 5.80 -8.55 -16.51
CA SER A 175 6.25 -7.33 -15.84
C SER A 175 5.49 -6.11 -16.38
N GLY A 176 5.12 -5.18 -15.49
CA GLY A 176 4.36 -3.98 -15.86
C GLY A 176 2.85 -4.19 -15.99
N VAL A 177 2.34 -5.38 -15.64
CA VAL A 177 0.93 -5.77 -15.76
C VAL A 177 0.44 -6.32 -14.42
N VAL A 178 -0.81 -6.04 -14.07
CA VAL A 178 -1.51 -6.67 -12.94
C VAL A 178 -2.78 -7.36 -13.41
N GLU A 179 -3.12 -8.42 -12.71
CA GLU A 179 -4.35 -9.17 -12.92
C GLU A 179 -5.41 -8.69 -11.94
N VAL A 180 -6.62 -8.40 -12.43
CA VAL A 180 -7.80 -8.15 -11.61
C VAL A 180 -8.81 -9.24 -11.88
N SER A 181 -9.17 -10.00 -10.86
CA SER A 181 -10.18 -11.05 -10.92
C SER A 181 -11.37 -10.69 -10.03
N TRP A 182 -12.53 -11.27 -10.32
CA TRP A 182 -13.71 -11.15 -9.46
C TRP A 182 -14.00 -12.50 -8.80
N HIS A 183 -14.27 -12.47 -7.50
CA HIS A 183 -14.54 -13.65 -6.69
C HIS A 183 -15.92 -13.55 -6.05
N PHE A 184 -16.45 -14.72 -5.70
CA PHE A 184 -17.66 -14.88 -4.91
C PHE A 184 -17.34 -15.79 -3.74
N PRO A 185 -18.00 -15.62 -2.58
CA PRO A 185 -17.89 -16.58 -1.50
C PRO A 185 -18.53 -17.91 -1.95
N GLU A 186 -18.02 -19.02 -1.41
CA GLU A 186 -18.38 -20.37 -1.86
C GLU A 186 -19.90 -20.63 -1.75
N ASN A 187 -20.52 -20.11 -0.69
CA ASN A 187 -21.97 -20.19 -0.44
C ASN A 187 -22.82 -19.34 -1.39
N ALA A 188 -22.24 -18.33 -2.07
CA ALA A 188 -22.99 -17.56 -3.07
C ALA A 188 -23.18 -18.34 -4.38
N ALA A 189 -22.26 -19.25 -4.71
CA ALA A 189 -22.43 -20.15 -5.85
C ALA A 189 -23.55 -21.18 -5.59
N GLU A 190 -23.67 -21.65 -4.35
CA GLU A 190 -24.74 -22.56 -3.91
C GLU A 190 -26.11 -21.86 -3.93
N ASN A 191 -26.21 -20.65 -3.38
CA ASN A 191 -27.45 -19.86 -3.41
C ASN A 191 -27.85 -19.42 -4.84
N ALA A 192 -26.88 -19.15 -5.71
CA ALA A 192 -27.13 -18.82 -7.11
C ALA A 192 -27.57 -20.06 -7.92
N ALA A 193 -27.05 -21.25 -7.62
CA ALA A 193 -27.50 -22.50 -8.23
C ALA A 193 -28.93 -22.86 -7.81
N GLU A 194 -29.30 -22.55 -6.57
CA GLU A 194 -30.66 -22.74 -6.04
C GLU A 194 -31.65 -21.72 -6.65
N SER A 195 -31.26 -20.46 -6.86
CA SER A 195 -32.07 -19.45 -7.57
C SER A 195 -32.12 -19.63 -9.10
N ALA A 196 -31.09 -20.21 -9.72
CA ALA A 196 -31.07 -20.52 -11.16
C ALA A 196 -32.05 -21.65 -11.54
N ALA A 197 -32.55 -22.41 -10.55
CA ALA A 197 -33.63 -23.37 -10.77
C ALA A 197 -34.97 -22.69 -11.10
N ASP A 198 -35.17 -21.44 -10.65
CA ASP A 198 -36.39 -20.66 -10.90
C ASP A 198 -36.29 -19.72 -12.12
N ASP A 199 -35.09 -19.35 -12.57
CA ASP A 199 -34.88 -18.59 -13.81
C ASP A 199 -33.51 -18.92 -14.47
N PRO A 200 -33.46 -19.62 -15.63
CA PRO A 200 -32.21 -19.94 -16.32
C PRO A 200 -31.54 -18.72 -16.98
N ALA A 201 -32.22 -17.56 -17.01
CA ALA A 201 -31.65 -16.28 -17.43
C ALA A 201 -31.07 -15.46 -16.26
N ALA A 202 -31.27 -15.89 -15.01
CA ALA A 202 -30.55 -15.34 -13.86
C ALA A 202 -29.06 -15.69 -14.01
N GLY A 203 -28.27 -14.70 -14.43
CA GLY A 203 -26.94 -14.85 -14.97
C GLY A 203 -26.04 -15.78 -14.17
N THR A 204 -25.40 -16.73 -14.87
CA THR A 204 -24.38 -17.60 -14.28
C THR A 204 -23.35 -16.78 -13.51
N ALA A 205 -22.76 -17.35 -12.45
CA ALA A 205 -21.70 -16.67 -11.70
C ALA A 205 -20.56 -16.17 -12.61
N ALA A 206 -20.30 -16.85 -13.73
CA ALA A 206 -19.37 -16.41 -14.77
C ALA A 206 -19.84 -15.12 -15.47
N GLY A 207 -21.10 -15.05 -15.91
CA GLY A 207 -21.66 -13.83 -16.52
C GLY A 207 -21.71 -12.65 -15.55
N THR A 208 -22.01 -12.91 -14.27
CA THR A 208 -21.97 -11.88 -13.22
C THR A 208 -20.54 -11.41 -12.95
N ALA A 209 -19.55 -12.32 -12.92
CA ALA A 209 -18.14 -11.94 -12.79
C ALA A 209 -17.68 -11.03 -13.93
N GLU A 210 -18.02 -11.39 -15.17
CA GLU A 210 -17.69 -10.58 -16.34
C GLU A 210 -18.32 -9.19 -16.30
N ALA A 211 -19.58 -9.08 -15.86
CA ALA A 211 -20.26 -7.80 -15.69
C ALA A 211 -19.58 -6.91 -14.62
N GLU A 212 -19.17 -7.49 -13.50
CA GLU A 212 -18.43 -6.76 -12.46
C GLU A 212 -16.99 -6.40 -12.89
N LEU A 213 -16.34 -7.26 -13.69
CA LEU A 213 -15.05 -6.92 -14.30
C LEU A 213 -15.19 -5.79 -15.32
N ALA A 214 -16.22 -5.77 -16.16
CA ALA A 214 -16.48 -4.66 -17.09
C ALA A 214 -16.65 -3.32 -16.34
N ARG A 215 -17.31 -3.37 -15.18
CA ARG A 215 -17.46 -2.27 -14.24
C ARG A 215 -16.14 -1.81 -13.62
N CYS A 216 -15.26 -2.74 -13.25
CA CYS A 216 -13.89 -2.42 -12.80
C CYS A 216 -13.06 -1.81 -13.93
N GLN A 217 -13.16 -2.35 -15.14
CA GLN A 217 -12.48 -1.85 -16.33
C GLN A 217 -12.85 -0.38 -16.60
N GLY A 218 -14.13 -0.02 -16.61
CA GLY A 218 -14.54 1.36 -16.87
C GLY A 218 -13.97 2.37 -15.87
N VAL A 219 -13.89 1.99 -14.59
CA VAL A 219 -13.26 2.81 -13.54
C VAL A 219 -11.76 2.97 -13.79
N LEU A 220 -11.06 1.87 -14.03
CA LEU A 220 -9.62 1.88 -14.24
C LEU A 220 -9.25 2.67 -15.50
N GLU A 221 -10.02 2.53 -16.57
CA GLU A 221 -9.85 3.29 -17.79
C GLU A 221 -10.03 4.79 -17.60
N ALA A 222 -10.98 5.22 -16.77
CA ALA A 222 -11.15 6.62 -16.40
C ALA A 222 -9.94 7.20 -15.65
N TYR A 223 -9.14 6.35 -15.00
CA TYR A 223 -7.94 6.73 -14.23
C TYR A 223 -6.61 6.49 -14.96
N GLY A 224 -6.66 6.25 -16.27
CA GLY A 224 -5.47 6.16 -17.12
C GLY A 224 -4.88 4.77 -17.24
N TRP A 225 -5.62 3.74 -16.84
CA TRP A 225 -5.23 2.35 -17.03
C TRP A 225 -5.78 1.80 -18.36
N GLN A 226 -5.05 0.88 -18.96
CA GLN A 226 -5.49 0.08 -20.09
C GLN A 226 -5.87 -1.29 -19.54
N CYS A 227 -7.07 -1.76 -19.86
CA CYS A 227 -7.57 -3.05 -19.42
C CYS A 227 -7.85 -3.94 -20.63
N THR A 228 -7.58 -5.23 -20.51
CA THR A 228 -7.97 -6.24 -21.49
C THR A 228 -8.60 -7.43 -20.77
N LEU A 229 -9.77 -7.87 -21.22
CA LEU A 229 -10.46 -9.03 -20.66
C LEU A 229 -9.88 -10.32 -21.24
N HIS A 230 -9.62 -11.30 -20.36
CA HIS A 230 -9.12 -12.62 -20.70
C HIS A 230 -9.87 -13.70 -19.94
N HIS A 231 -9.71 -14.93 -20.39
CA HIS A 231 -10.24 -16.12 -19.73
C HIS A 231 -9.13 -17.13 -19.48
N ASP A 232 -9.16 -17.76 -18.31
CA ASP A 232 -8.24 -18.85 -17.99
C ASP A 232 -8.69 -20.17 -18.65
N ARG A 233 -7.92 -21.24 -18.44
CA ARG A 233 -8.26 -22.59 -18.94
C ARG A 233 -9.58 -23.14 -18.37
N ARG A 234 -10.06 -22.59 -17.26
CA ARG A 234 -11.31 -22.94 -16.58
C ARG A 234 -12.46 -21.99 -16.97
N ARG A 235 -12.27 -21.15 -17.99
CA ARG A 235 -13.22 -20.11 -18.46
C ARG A 235 -13.57 -19.07 -17.39
N ARG A 236 -12.69 -18.84 -16.42
CA ARG A 236 -12.83 -17.73 -15.47
C ARG A 236 -12.30 -16.46 -16.08
N ALA A 237 -13.13 -15.43 -16.10
CA ALA A 237 -12.75 -14.12 -16.61
C ALA A 237 -11.83 -13.38 -15.64
N PHE A 238 -10.88 -12.62 -16.19
CA PHE A 238 -10.01 -11.71 -15.46
C PHE A 238 -9.55 -10.56 -16.37
N LEU A 239 -9.14 -9.44 -15.80
CA LEU A 239 -8.54 -8.32 -16.53
C LEU A 239 -7.02 -8.34 -16.40
N LEU A 240 -6.32 -8.14 -17.50
CA LEU A 240 -4.93 -7.66 -17.46
C LEU A 240 -4.94 -6.14 -17.56
N VAL A 241 -4.31 -5.49 -16.59
CA VAL A 241 -4.29 -4.05 -16.41
C VAL A 241 -2.86 -3.54 -16.47
N SER A 242 -2.61 -2.56 -17.34
CA SER A 242 -1.33 -1.89 -17.49
C SER A 242 -1.51 -0.38 -17.58
N PRO A 243 -0.50 0.45 -17.26
CA PRO A 243 -0.58 1.89 -17.52
C PRO A 243 -0.84 2.15 -19.01
N ARG A 244 -1.72 3.11 -19.36
CA ARG A 244 -1.88 3.54 -20.75
C ARG A 244 -0.54 4.07 -21.28
N ARG A 245 -0.15 3.61 -22.46
CA ARG A 245 1.00 4.18 -23.18
C ARG A 245 0.64 5.58 -23.67
N ALA A 246 1.61 6.49 -23.58
CA ALA A 246 1.51 7.85 -24.12
C ALA A 246 1.56 7.81 -25.66
#